data_AF-A0A7X7BHA9-F1
#
_entry.id   AF-A0A7X7BHA9-F1
#
_cell.length_a   1.000
_cell.length_b   1.000
_cell.length_c   1.000
_cell.angle_alpha   90.00
_cell.angle_beta   90.00
_cell.angle_gamma   90.00
#
_symmetry.space_group_name_H-M   'P 1'
#
loop_
_entity.id
_entity.type
_entity.pdbx_description
1 polymer ?
#
loop_
_entity_poly.entity_id
_entity_poly.type
_entity_poly.pdbx_seq_one_letter_code
_entity_poly.pdbx_strand_id
1 'polypeptide(L)'
;DHIMVIRTAGQSHIDSLLEGTTQGIGGIPVTRKQCRATRRALDLIEEEGGRPINYHSYVSGVAGPDIAVMFHEEGVSGVHQDPQYNVLYRNINMLRSFVDACESKAIIADGGMLQIDGAHNANATAMEAWKVMPELIVQHAINTAFSLGCGIKAENIALSTVPPTAPPAPCMRLDLPYAVALRDFFKNFKMRAQQNTKFMESETREATVTHTLNMVISRLTSVDVQSTITPDEGRNVPWHYFNINATNTARQALNGMDGMRRMVKIDQEGPLGERVRELKERAVLFLEEILHVGGYFQAVEQGFFVDNAEYPERKGDGISREIEGGIGANSLFLRDDDYFAPVSVHYGNNNLPAGVTRASDVIGGDTFEDPAKVKFIDELDENDNVNVRLEEKRLYYDNPNIVRPEVEFMADGVIVVTLQLPCDQRHAEVAALEIGKKLNLAECEVIHSQVLHPSEGTYIEMKGKVDFDIDLTELEMPEVQENLSEKEIRDAIQAEPMTVVAATVGEDEHSVGLKETL
;
A
#
# COMPACT_ATOMS: atom_id res chain seq x y z
N ASP A 1 -1.72 -7.36 -9.83
CA ASP A 1 -0.42 -7.71 -10.45
C ASP A 1 0.71 -6.78 -9.97
N HIS A 2 0.61 -6.26 -8.74
CA HIS A 2 1.65 -5.47 -8.10
C HIS A 2 1.60 -5.78 -6.61
N ILE A 3 2.66 -6.38 -6.09
CA ILE A 3 2.78 -6.81 -4.69
C ILE A 3 3.80 -5.89 -4.01
N MET A 4 3.35 -5.17 -3.00
CA MET A 4 4.14 -4.21 -2.25
C MET A 4 4.46 -4.76 -0.87
N VAL A 5 5.75 -4.86 -0.55
CA VAL A 5 6.23 -5.35 0.75
C VAL A 5 6.75 -4.18 1.57
N ILE A 6 5.97 -3.80 2.58
CA ILE A 6 6.35 -2.82 3.60
C ILE A 6 7.49 -3.41 4.44
N ARG A 7 8.49 -2.57 4.70
CA ARG A 7 9.68 -2.92 5.48
C ARG A 7 9.38 -2.97 6.97
N THR A 8 10.15 -3.75 7.72
CA THR A 8 10.12 -3.72 9.19
C THR A 8 10.31 -2.30 9.71
N ALA A 9 9.64 -1.99 10.82
CA ALA A 9 9.64 -0.66 11.40
C ALA A 9 11.08 -0.16 11.63
N GLY A 10 11.37 1.04 11.13
CA GLY A 10 12.66 1.69 11.34
C GLY A 10 13.81 1.21 10.45
N GLN A 11 13.58 0.31 9.47
CA GLN A 11 14.65 -0.14 8.56
C GLN A 11 15.35 1.02 7.82
N SER A 12 14.70 2.17 7.67
CA SER A 12 15.31 3.40 7.12
C SER A 12 16.50 3.93 7.93
N HIS A 13 16.68 3.51 9.19
CA HIS A 13 17.76 3.93 10.08
C HIS A 13 18.92 2.95 10.15
N ILE A 14 18.84 1.82 9.45
CA ILE A 14 19.88 0.80 9.43
C ILE A 14 20.86 1.17 8.32
N ASP A 15 22.08 1.52 8.71
CA ASP A 15 23.16 1.99 7.81
C ASP A 15 23.94 0.82 7.20
N SER A 16 23.20 -0.18 6.70
CA SER A 16 23.69 -1.36 5.99
C SER A 16 22.53 -2.17 5.41
N LEU A 17 22.84 -3.13 4.54
CA LEU A 17 21.90 -4.23 4.26
C LEU A 17 21.74 -5.11 5.50
N LEU A 18 20.51 -5.56 5.72
CA LEU A 18 20.22 -6.69 6.60
C LEU A 18 20.39 -7.99 5.80
N GLU A 19 20.77 -9.05 6.50
CA GLU A 19 20.90 -10.40 5.94
C GLU A 19 20.07 -11.40 6.74
N GLY A 20 19.77 -12.55 6.14
CA GLY A 20 18.95 -13.57 6.79
C GLY A 20 17.46 -13.30 6.75
N THR A 21 16.73 -13.91 7.68
CA THR A 21 15.26 -13.87 7.73
C THR A 21 14.73 -13.64 9.14
N THR A 22 15.35 -12.72 9.89
CA THR A 22 14.84 -12.24 11.18
C THR A 22 13.37 -11.83 11.11
N GLN A 23 12.61 -12.03 12.19
CA GLN A 23 11.23 -11.59 12.26
C GLN A 23 11.11 -10.06 12.30
N GLY A 24 10.23 -9.51 11.47
CA GLY A 24 9.93 -8.08 11.48
C GLY A 24 8.79 -7.70 12.40
N ILE A 25 8.64 -6.40 12.61
CA ILE A 25 7.55 -5.79 13.36
C ILE A 25 6.92 -4.70 12.48
N GLY A 26 5.62 -4.83 12.23
CA GLY A 26 4.87 -3.91 11.34
C GLY A 26 5.27 -3.99 9.86
N GLY A 27 6.11 -4.95 9.48
CA GLY A 27 6.58 -5.17 8.11
C GLY A 27 7.68 -6.21 8.05
N ILE A 28 8.21 -6.47 6.86
CA ILE A 28 9.20 -7.52 6.61
C ILE A 28 10.62 -6.93 6.64
N PRO A 29 11.60 -7.52 7.34
CA PRO A 29 12.99 -7.11 7.22
C PRO A 29 13.47 -7.48 5.82
N VAL A 30 13.71 -6.46 5.00
CA VAL A 30 14.10 -6.66 3.61
C VAL A 30 15.58 -7.03 3.57
N THR A 31 15.86 -8.24 3.09
CA THR A 31 17.19 -8.83 2.93
C THR A 31 17.29 -9.50 1.57
N ARG A 32 18.50 -9.85 1.13
CA ARG A 32 18.69 -10.58 -0.13
C ARG A 32 17.97 -11.93 -0.14
N LYS A 33 18.07 -12.70 0.95
CA LYS A 33 17.39 -14.00 1.09
C LYS A 33 15.87 -13.87 1.02
N GLN A 34 15.31 -12.88 1.71
CA GLN A 34 13.88 -12.61 1.66
C GLN A 34 13.43 -12.18 0.26
N CYS A 35 14.15 -11.26 -0.40
CA CYS A 35 13.83 -10.83 -1.76
C CYS A 35 13.86 -11.99 -2.75
N ARG A 36 14.88 -12.86 -2.71
CA ARG A 36 14.96 -14.06 -3.54
C ARG A 36 13.78 -15.00 -3.33
N ALA A 37 13.44 -15.27 -2.08
CA ALA A 37 12.32 -16.15 -1.75
C ALA A 37 10.99 -15.61 -2.30
N THR A 38 10.73 -14.32 -2.08
CA THR A 38 9.51 -13.66 -2.56
C THR A 38 9.47 -13.58 -4.08
N ARG A 39 10.56 -13.14 -4.74
CA ARG A 39 10.61 -13.05 -6.20
C ARG A 39 10.42 -14.43 -6.84
N ARG A 40 11.09 -15.46 -6.33
CA ARG A 40 10.93 -16.85 -6.80
C ARG A 40 9.50 -17.36 -6.65
N ALA A 41 8.84 -17.08 -5.54
CA ALA A 41 7.44 -17.46 -5.35
C ALA A 41 6.53 -16.72 -6.34
N LEU A 42 6.76 -15.42 -6.55
CA LEU A 42 6.00 -14.62 -7.51
C LEU A 42 6.21 -15.09 -8.96
N ASP A 43 7.40 -15.57 -9.33
CA ASP A 43 7.67 -16.16 -10.65
C ASP A 43 6.76 -17.39 -10.90
N LEU A 44 6.59 -18.25 -9.89
CA LEU A 44 5.70 -19.41 -9.99
C LEU A 44 4.22 -18.99 -10.08
N ILE A 45 3.82 -17.99 -9.30
CA ILE A 45 2.43 -17.50 -9.26
C ILE A 45 2.07 -16.76 -10.55
N GLU A 46 2.99 -15.99 -11.13
CA GLU A 46 2.74 -15.28 -12.39
C GLU A 46 2.69 -16.22 -13.60
N GLU A 47 3.44 -17.33 -13.56
CA GLU A 47 3.32 -18.44 -14.52
C GLU A 47 1.94 -19.11 -14.41
N GLU A 48 1.49 -19.45 -13.18
CA GLU A 48 0.16 -20.02 -12.94
C GLU A 48 -0.96 -19.08 -13.39
N GLY A 49 -0.86 -17.80 -13.05
CA GLY A 49 -1.87 -16.79 -13.35
C GLY A 49 -1.83 -16.27 -14.80
N GLY A 50 -0.79 -16.61 -15.58
CA GLY A 50 -0.62 -16.17 -16.97
C GLY A 50 -0.43 -14.66 -17.14
N ARG A 51 0.00 -13.94 -16.10
CA ARG A 51 0.22 -12.48 -16.13
C ARG A 51 1.36 -12.09 -15.17
N PRO A 52 2.39 -11.34 -15.64
CA PRO A 52 3.50 -10.89 -14.81
C PRO A 52 3.06 -10.15 -13.54
N ILE A 53 3.80 -10.33 -12.44
CA ILE A 53 3.55 -9.66 -11.17
C ILE A 53 4.73 -8.77 -10.80
N ASN A 54 4.47 -7.48 -10.61
CA ASN A 54 5.48 -6.53 -10.16
C ASN A 54 5.78 -6.75 -8.67
N TYR A 55 7.04 -7.01 -8.33
CA TYR A 55 7.51 -7.05 -6.94
C TYR A 55 8.02 -5.66 -6.53
N HIS A 56 7.58 -5.15 -5.39
CA HIS A 56 7.85 -3.78 -4.96
C HIS A 56 8.23 -3.66 -3.48
N SER A 57 9.24 -2.83 -3.19
CA SER A 57 9.55 -2.44 -1.81
C SER A 57 10.12 -1.00 -1.72
N TYR A 58 10.99 -0.69 -0.76
CA TYR A 58 11.36 0.68 -0.37
C TYR A 58 12.89 0.86 -0.31
N VAL A 59 13.39 1.85 -1.06
CA VAL A 59 14.81 2.28 -1.11
C VAL A 59 15.06 3.48 -0.17
N SER A 60 14.06 3.92 0.58
CA SER A 60 14.19 5.01 1.55
C SER A 60 15.15 4.68 2.71
N GLY A 61 15.78 5.68 3.31
CA GLY A 61 16.68 5.52 4.46
C GLY A 61 18.14 5.88 4.16
N VAL A 62 19.00 5.59 5.14
CA VAL A 62 20.46 5.86 5.07
C VAL A 62 21.21 4.87 4.18
N ALA A 63 20.73 3.64 4.01
CA ALA A 63 21.32 2.63 3.12
C ALA A 63 20.61 2.55 1.76
N GLY A 64 20.19 3.70 1.21
CA GLY A 64 19.45 3.77 -0.06
C GLY A 64 20.21 3.13 -1.23
N PRO A 65 21.47 3.51 -1.49
CA PRO A 65 22.27 2.93 -2.57
C PRO A 65 22.44 1.41 -2.41
N ASP A 66 22.72 0.93 -1.21
CA ASP A 66 22.91 -0.50 -0.92
C ASP A 66 21.66 -1.31 -1.25
N ILE A 67 20.49 -0.83 -0.83
CA ILE A 67 19.19 -1.47 -1.11
C ILE A 67 18.89 -1.41 -2.62
N ALA A 68 19.21 -0.31 -3.29
CA ALA A 68 19.02 -0.17 -4.74
C ALA A 68 19.87 -1.19 -5.52
N VAL A 69 21.13 -1.41 -5.13
CA VAL A 69 22.00 -2.45 -5.70
C VAL A 69 21.37 -3.82 -5.53
N MET A 70 20.96 -4.17 -4.30
CA MET A 70 20.35 -5.48 -4.03
C MET A 70 19.04 -5.68 -4.80
N PHE A 71 18.19 -4.66 -4.89
CA PHE A 71 16.94 -4.72 -5.66
C PHE A 71 17.17 -4.88 -7.15
N HIS A 72 18.22 -4.27 -7.69
CA HIS A 72 18.62 -4.42 -9.08
C HIS A 72 19.05 -5.86 -9.38
N GLU A 73 19.94 -6.40 -8.54
CA GLU A 73 20.46 -7.76 -8.67
C GLU A 73 19.38 -8.83 -8.51
N GLU A 74 18.40 -8.60 -7.63
CA GLU A 74 17.38 -9.59 -7.27
C GLU A 74 16.03 -9.40 -8.00
N GLY A 75 15.99 -8.56 -9.05
CA GLY A 75 14.83 -8.45 -9.94
C GLY A 75 13.59 -7.81 -9.33
N VAL A 76 13.77 -6.83 -8.44
CA VAL A 76 12.65 -6.02 -7.90
C VAL A 76 12.16 -5.07 -8.98
N SER A 77 10.86 -5.07 -9.27
CA SER A 77 10.26 -4.38 -10.43
C SER A 77 9.91 -2.91 -10.14
N GLY A 78 9.70 -2.55 -8.88
CA GLY A 78 9.34 -1.20 -8.47
C GLY A 78 9.77 -0.85 -7.06
N VAL A 79 9.98 0.44 -6.80
CA VAL A 79 10.52 0.93 -5.52
C VAL A 79 9.87 2.22 -5.08
N HIS A 80 9.77 2.43 -3.77
CA HIS A 80 9.61 3.77 -3.21
C HIS A 80 10.98 4.42 -3.05
N GLN A 81 11.16 5.60 -3.65
CA GLN A 81 12.37 6.40 -3.48
C GLN A 81 12.04 7.89 -3.61
N ASP A 82 12.22 8.61 -2.50
CA ASP A 82 12.06 10.06 -2.43
C ASP A 82 13.02 10.62 -1.36
N PRO A 83 14.01 11.46 -1.73
CA PRO A 83 14.93 12.04 -0.75
C PRO A 83 14.21 12.95 0.26
N GLN A 84 13.05 13.50 -0.08
CA GLN A 84 12.27 14.35 0.82
C GLN A 84 11.66 13.52 1.96
N TYR A 85 11.31 12.25 1.72
CA TYR A 85 10.79 11.36 2.76
C TYR A 85 11.80 11.20 3.90
N ASN A 86 13.06 10.95 3.55
CA ASN A 86 14.15 10.76 4.48
C ASN A 86 14.32 11.99 5.39
N VAL A 87 14.23 13.19 4.81
CA VAL A 87 14.42 14.45 5.52
C VAL A 87 13.22 14.78 6.41
N LEU A 88 12.03 14.87 5.81
CA LEU A 88 10.84 15.39 6.48
C LEU A 88 10.33 14.43 7.56
N TYR A 89 10.28 13.12 7.29
CA TYR A 89 9.60 12.15 8.16
C TYR A 89 10.55 11.22 8.92
N ARG A 90 11.84 11.18 8.55
CA ARG A 90 12.86 10.35 9.22
C ARG A 90 14.03 11.12 9.81
N ASN A 91 14.08 12.45 9.67
CA ASN A 91 15.16 13.28 10.22
C ASN A 91 16.56 12.80 9.79
N ILE A 92 16.67 12.25 8.57
CA ILE A 92 17.96 11.96 7.94
C ILE A 92 18.48 13.29 7.38
N ASN A 93 19.80 13.49 7.50
CA ASN A 93 20.45 14.70 7.04
C ASN A 93 20.11 14.98 5.56
N MET A 94 19.75 16.22 5.24
CA MET A 94 19.25 16.59 3.92
C MET A 94 20.31 16.55 2.82
N LEU A 95 21.56 16.86 3.15
CA LEU A 95 22.66 16.78 2.20
C LEU A 95 22.96 15.30 1.87
N ARG A 96 23.11 14.45 2.90
CA ARG A 96 23.28 13.00 2.76
C ARG A 96 22.15 12.37 1.94
N SER A 97 20.89 12.69 2.29
CA SER A 97 19.72 12.13 1.63
C SER A 97 19.70 12.39 0.12
N PHE A 98 19.98 13.62 -0.31
CA PHE A 98 19.98 13.97 -1.73
C PHE A 98 21.19 13.40 -2.47
N VAL A 99 22.38 13.35 -1.84
CA VAL A 99 23.56 12.71 -2.44
C VAL A 99 23.34 11.21 -2.67
N ASP A 100 22.82 10.50 -1.67
CA ASP A 100 22.48 9.07 -1.79
C ASP A 100 21.38 8.81 -2.81
N ALA A 101 20.41 9.73 -2.90
CA ALA A 101 19.32 9.61 -3.85
C ALA A 101 19.79 9.72 -5.30
N CYS A 102 20.85 10.48 -5.59
CA CYS A 102 21.45 10.50 -6.91
C CYS A 102 21.90 9.10 -7.35
N GLU A 103 22.66 8.41 -6.48
CA GLU A 103 23.17 7.07 -6.77
C GLU A 103 22.03 6.04 -6.82
N SER A 104 21.14 6.07 -5.82
CA SER A 104 19.99 5.18 -5.76
C SER A 104 19.14 5.28 -7.03
N LYS A 105 18.86 6.51 -7.50
CA LYS A 105 18.04 6.75 -8.69
C LYS A 105 18.74 6.39 -9.99
N ALA A 106 20.07 6.51 -10.07
CA ALA A 106 20.83 6.02 -11.21
C ALA A 106 20.72 4.49 -11.34
N ILE A 107 20.82 3.76 -10.22
CA ILE A 107 20.62 2.30 -10.19
C ILE A 107 19.18 1.91 -10.54
N ILE A 108 18.19 2.63 -10.00
CA ILE A 108 16.77 2.45 -10.33
C ILE A 108 16.51 2.69 -11.84
N ALA A 109 17.17 3.69 -12.42
CA ALA A 109 17.06 4.02 -13.84
C ALA A 109 17.65 2.91 -14.72
N ASP A 110 18.82 2.40 -14.37
CA ASP A 110 19.49 1.30 -15.08
C ASP A 110 18.65 0.03 -15.06
N GLY A 111 18.09 -0.32 -13.89
CA GLY A 111 17.18 -1.45 -13.73
C GLY A 111 15.81 -1.28 -14.36
N GLY A 112 15.49 -0.10 -14.90
CA GLY A 112 14.18 0.19 -15.49
C GLY A 112 13.01 0.07 -14.49
N MET A 113 13.27 0.23 -13.20
CA MET A 113 12.27 0.03 -12.15
C MET A 113 11.24 1.16 -12.12
N LEU A 114 10.01 0.83 -11.73
CA LEU A 114 8.99 1.83 -11.45
C LEU A 114 9.27 2.54 -10.11
N GLN A 115 9.57 3.83 -10.13
CA GLN A 115 9.69 4.63 -8.92
C GLN A 115 8.33 5.19 -8.47
N ILE A 116 8.01 5.03 -7.20
CA ILE A 116 6.93 5.73 -6.50
C ILE A 116 7.53 6.73 -5.51
N ASP A 117 6.97 7.94 -5.46
CA ASP A 117 7.41 9.00 -4.54
C ASP A 117 6.78 8.95 -3.13
N GLY A 118 7.21 9.86 -2.25
CA GLY A 118 6.86 9.89 -0.83
C GLY A 118 5.69 10.82 -0.46
N ALA A 119 5.03 11.46 -1.41
CA ALA A 119 4.11 12.57 -1.12
C ALA A 119 2.91 12.19 -0.22
N HIS A 120 2.46 10.93 -0.27
CA HIS A 120 1.40 10.41 0.59
C HIS A 120 1.67 10.58 2.10
N ASN A 121 2.93 10.72 2.51
CA ASN A 121 3.27 11.00 3.91
C ASN A 121 2.78 12.39 4.36
N ALA A 122 2.74 13.38 3.46
CA ALA A 122 2.21 14.71 3.79
C ALA A 122 0.71 14.67 4.07
N ASN A 123 -0.05 13.82 3.36
CA ASN A 123 -1.45 13.55 3.73
C ASN A 123 -1.54 13.03 5.17
N ALA A 124 -0.74 12.01 5.51
CA ALA A 124 -0.78 11.38 6.83
C ALA A 124 -0.46 12.38 7.95
N THR A 125 0.55 13.24 7.77
CA THR A 125 0.99 14.19 8.80
C THR A 125 0.16 15.47 8.91
N ALA A 126 -0.54 15.89 7.85
CA ALA A 126 -1.37 17.10 7.88
C ALA A 126 -2.51 16.96 8.90
N MET A 127 -2.79 17.97 9.72
CA MET A 127 -3.99 17.94 10.58
C MET A 127 -5.28 17.98 9.76
N GLU A 128 -5.33 18.87 8.76
CA GLU A 128 -6.45 19.06 7.85
C GLU A 128 -5.98 18.76 6.43
N ALA A 129 -6.09 17.50 5.99
CA ALA A 129 -5.49 17.07 4.72
C ALA A 129 -6.04 17.79 3.47
N TRP A 130 -7.18 18.48 3.54
CA TRP A 130 -7.63 19.32 2.42
C TRP A 130 -6.79 20.60 2.21
N LYS A 131 -5.97 21.00 3.19
CA LYS A 131 -5.09 22.19 3.12
C LYS A 131 -3.70 21.89 2.55
N VAL A 132 -3.25 20.64 2.59
CA VAL A 132 -1.87 20.25 2.20
C VAL A 132 -1.66 20.12 0.68
N MET A 133 -2.69 20.35 -0.13
CA MET A 133 -2.66 20.15 -1.58
C MET A 133 -1.54 20.94 -2.31
N PRO A 134 -1.25 22.22 -1.99
CA PRO A 134 -0.13 22.92 -2.62
C PRO A 134 1.22 22.26 -2.30
N GLU A 135 1.44 21.86 -1.05
CA GLU A 135 2.66 21.16 -0.63
C GLU A 135 2.81 19.80 -1.34
N LEU A 136 1.71 19.03 -1.49
CA LEU A 136 1.72 17.78 -2.24
C LEU A 136 2.22 17.98 -3.68
N ILE A 137 1.71 18.99 -4.37
CA ILE A 137 2.14 19.30 -5.75
C ILE A 137 3.64 19.65 -5.79
N VAL A 138 4.13 20.40 -4.80
CA VAL A 138 5.55 20.78 -4.70
C VAL A 138 6.43 19.57 -4.42
N GLN A 139 6.07 18.71 -3.47
CA GLN A 139 6.84 17.49 -3.17
C GLN A 139 6.89 16.57 -4.40
N HIS A 140 5.77 16.39 -5.11
CA HIS A 140 5.73 15.67 -6.38
C HIS A 140 6.66 16.32 -7.43
N ALA A 141 6.62 17.65 -7.57
CA ALA A 141 7.42 18.38 -8.56
C ALA A 141 8.92 18.21 -8.33
N ILE A 142 9.38 18.39 -7.08
CA ILE A 142 10.79 18.30 -6.70
C ILE A 142 11.32 16.89 -6.98
N ASN A 143 10.65 15.85 -6.48
CA ASN A 143 11.14 14.48 -6.69
C ASN A 143 11.06 14.09 -8.18
N THR A 144 10.03 14.50 -8.90
CA THR A 144 9.89 14.22 -10.34
C THR A 144 11.03 14.85 -11.14
N ALA A 145 11.29 16.14 -10.95
CA ALA A 145 12.37 16.85 -11.65
C ALA A 145 13.75 16.27 -11.28
N PHE A 146 13.97 15.96 -10.01
CA PHE A 146 15.21 15.34 -9.54
C PHE A 146 15.42 13.94 -10.14
N SER A 147 14.36 13.13 -10.21
CA SER A 147 14.42 11.77 -10.77
C SER A 147 14.71 11.77 -12.26
N LEU A 148 14.12 12.70 -13.02
CA LEU A 148 14.49 12.92 -14.41
C LEU A 148 15.96 13.31 -14.56
N GLY A 149 16.45 14.20 -13.70
CA GLY A 149 17.87 14.59 -13.67
C GLY A 149 18.82 13.43 -13.38
N CYS A 150 18.38 12.44 -12.61
CA CYS A 150 19.11 11.20 -12.33
C CYS A 150 18.97 10.12 -13.42
N GLY A 151 18.22 10.39 -14.49
CA GLY A 151 18.09 9.48 -15.64
C GLY A 151 16.89 8.54 -15.61
N ILE A 152 16.02 8.58 -14.59
CA ILE A 152 14.79 7.79 -14.58
C ILE A 152 13.85 8.32 -15.66
N LYS A 153 13.39 7.43 -16.55
CA LYS A 153 12.45 7.80 -17.63
C LYS A 153 11.12 8.26 -17.06
N ALA A 154 10.46 9.22 -17.73
CA ALA A 154 9.16 9.75 -17.31
C ALA A 154 8.09 8.63 -17.14
N GLU A 155 8.12 7.62 -18.01
CA GLU A 155 7.24 6.44 -17.92
C GLU A 155 7.50 5.55 -16.70
N ASN A 156 8.60 5.75 -15.98
CA ASN A 156 8.94 5.02 -14.76
C ASN A 156 8.88 5.88 -13.50
N ILE A 157 8.40 7.12 -13.60
CA ILE A 157 8.15 7.99 -12.45
C ILE A 157 6.65 8.01 -12.17
N ALA A 158 6.23 7.49 -11.02
CA ALA A 158 4.86 7.43 -10.58
C ALA A 158 4.61 8.30 -9.34
N LEU A 159 3.66 9.24 -9.46
CA LEU A 159 3.27 10.13 -8.37
C LEU A 159 2.32 9.40 -7.42
N SER A 160 2.67 9.29 -6.14
CA SER A 160 1.84 8.65 -5.13
C SER A 160 0.76 9.60 -4.60
N THR A 161 -0.36 9.67 -5.30
CA THR A 161 -1.46 10.60 -4.99
C THR A 161 -2.60 9.90 -4.24
N VAL A 162 -2.96 10.44 -3.07
CA VAL A 162 -4.11 10.00 -2.25
C VAL A 162 -5.16 11.12 -2.27
N PRO A 163 -6.44 10.83 -2.59
CA PRO A 163 -7.53 11.78 -2.38
C PRO A 163 -7.54 12.27 -0.92
N PRO A 164 -7.38 13.58 -0.66
CA PRO A 164 -7.03 14.03 0.69
C PRO A 164 -8.13 13.85 1.76
N THR A 165 -9.39 13.66 1.37
CA THR A 165 -10.50 13.63 2.34
C THR A 165 -11.36 12.37 2.22
N ALA A 166 -12.24 12.17 3.20
CA ALA A 166 -13.26 11.13 3.23
C ALA A 166 -14.58 11.70 3.77
N PRO A 167 -15.74 11.08 3.50
CA PRO A 167 -16.99 11.41 4.20
C PRO A 167 -16.79 11.41 5.73
N PRO A 168 -17.50 12.25 6.51
CA PRO A 168 -18.63 13.09 6.11
C PRO A 168 -18.24 14.41 5.40
N ALA A 169 -16.95 14.66 5.15
CA ALA A 169 -16.55 15.79 4.31
C ALA A 169 -17.11 15.61 2.87
N PRO A 170 -17.38 16.70 2.13
CA PRO A 170 -17.81 16.63 0.74
C PRO A 170 -16.63 16.25 -0.17
N CYS A 171 -16.07 15.05 0.02
CA CYS A 171 -14.76 14.64 -0.48
C CYS A 171 -14.63 14.74 -2.00
N MET A 172 -15.65 14.32 -2.75
CA MET A 172 -15.64 14.46 -4.22
C MET A 172 -15.49 15.91 -4.68
N ARG A 173 -16.06 16.89 -3.94
CA ARG A 173 -15.97 18.32 -4.27
C ARG A 173 -14.60 18.90 -3.90
N LEU A 174 -13.97 18.40 -2.83
CA LEU A 174 -12.66 18.87 -2.36
C LEU A 174 -11.51 18.25 -3.15
N ASP A 175 -11.59 16.95 -3.43
CA ASP A 175 -10.45 16.17 -3.91
C ASP A 175 -10.37 16.14 -5.44
N LEU A 176 -11.51 16.23 -6.15
CA LEU A 176 -11.53 16.17 -7.61
C LEU A 176 -10.77 17.34 -8.27
N PRO A 177 -10.89 18.61 -7.83
CA PRO A 177 -10.06 19.69 -8.36
C PRO A 177 -8.55 19.44 -8.19
N TYR A 178 -8.12 18.91 -7.04
CA TYR A 178 -6.72 18.56 -6.82
C TYR A 178 -6.27 17.44 -7.77
N ALA A 179 -7.08 16.37 -7.90
CA ALA A 179 -6.77 15.26 -8.79
C ALA A 179 -6.61 15.70 -10.25
N VAL A 180 -7.46 16.63 -10.71
CA VAL A 180 -7.37 17.23 -12.05
C VAL A 180 -6.14 18.14 -12.18
N ALA A 181 -5.90 19.02 -11.20
CA ALA A 181 -4.76 19.93 -11.22
C ALA A 181 -3.42 19.19 -11.28
N LEU A 182 -3.27 18.13 -10.48
CA LEU A 182 -2.07 17.30 -10.46
C LEU A 182 -1.83 16.64 -11.83
N ARG A 183 -2.86 16.03 -12.42
CA ARG A 183 -2.72 15.36 -13.72
C ARG A 183 -2.45 16.31 -14.87
N ASP A 184 -2.92 17.55 -14.78
CA ASP A 184 -2.60 18.55 -15.79
C ASP A 184 -1.13 19.00 -15.71
N PHE A 185 -0.59 19.20 -14.50
CA PHE A 185 0.85 19.48 -14.34
C PHE A 185 1.73 18.32 -14.80
N PHE A 186 1.35 17.09 -14.47
CA PHE A 186 2.20 15.90 -14.61
C PHE A 186 1.74 14.95 -15.72
N LYS A 187 1.20 15.49 -16.82
CA LYS A 187 0.61 14.73 -17.94
C LYS A 187 1.50 13.64 -18.58
N ASN A 188 2.82 13.75 -18.43
CA ASN A 188 3.80 12.83 -19.03
C ASN A 188 4.30 11.76 -18.05
N PHE A 189 3.80 11.74 -16.81
CA PHE A 189 4.23 10.84 -15.75
C PHE A 189 3.10 9.92 -15.33
N LYS A 190 3.44 8.83 -14.64
CA LYS A 190 2.44 7.87 -14.15
C LYS A 190 1.76 8.40 -12.89
N MET A 191 0.49 8.08 -12.76
CA MET A 191 -0.32 8.32 -11.57
C MET A 191 -0.48 7.02 -10.79
N ARG A 192 0.17 6.94 -9.63
CA ARG A 192 -0.12 5.90 -8.65
C ARG A 192 -1.19 6.44 -7.70
N ALA A 193 -2.44 6.06 -7.96
CA ALA A 193 -3.55 6.41 -7.06
C ALA A 193 -3.54 5.45 -5.87
N GLN A 194 -3.62 6.01 -4.67
CA GLN A 194 -3.74 5.26 -3.42
C GLN A 194 -5.03 5.63 -2.70
N GLN A 195 -5.58 4.68 -1.96
CA GLN A 195 -6.79 4.85 -1.19
C GLN A 195 -6.53 5.57 0.15
N ASN A 196 -7.56 6.19 0.70
CA ASN A 196 -7.45 6.91 1.97
C ASN A 196 -7.17 5.95 3.14
N THR A 197 -6.26 6.36 4.02
CA THR A 197 -5.92 5.70 5.29
C THR A 197 -6.08 6.63 6.50
N LYS A 198 -5.98 7.95 6.26
CA LYS A 198 -5.98 8.97 7.32
C LYS A 198 -7.32 9.12 8.02
N PHE A 199 -8.39 9.16 7.24
CA PHE A 199 -9.76 9.34 7.73
C PHE A 199 -10.47 8.01 7.59
N MET A 200 -9.93 7.02 8.29
CA MET A 200 -10.43 5.65 8.39
C MET A 200 -10.47 5.26 9.86
N GLU A 201 -11.52 4.54 10.23
CA GLU A 201 -11.70 3.96 11.56
C GLU A 201 -11.76 2.43 11.45
N SER A 202 -12.30 1.77 12.47
CA SER A 202 -12.38 0.30 12.53
C SER A 202 -13.53 -0.33 11.72
N GLU A 203 -14.44 0.45 11.12
CA GLU A 203 -15.56 -0.09 10.32
C GLU A 203 -15.11 -0.42 8.89
N THR A 204 -15.00 -1.71 8.55
CA THR A 204 -14.57 -2.15 7.20
C THR A 204 -15.53 -1.71 6.09
N ARG A 205 -16.83 -1.59 6.42
CA ARG A 205 -17.85 -1.10 5.48
C ARG A 205 -17.60 0.37 5.13
N GLU A 206 -17.30 1.21 6.12
CA GLU A 206 -16.97 2.63 5.90
C GLU A 206 -15.72 2.76 5.03
N ALA A 207 -14.65 2.05 5.37
CA ALA A 207 -13.41 2.02 4.59
C ALA A 207 -13.69 1.65 3.11
N THR A 208 -14.42 0.56 2.88
CA THR A 208 -14.77 0.07 1.53
C THR A 208 -15.59 1.10 0.73
N VAL A 209 -16.53 1.80 1.36
CA VAL A 209 -17.32 2.86 0.72
C VAL A 209 -16.44 4.04 0.33
N THR A 210 -15.60 4.52 1.24
CA THR A 210 -14.64 5.61 0.97
C THR A 210 -13.66 5.24 -0.14
N HIS A 211 -13.14 4.01 -0.13
CA HIS A 211 -12.26 3.46 -1.15
C HIS A 211 -12.92 3.41 -2.53
N THR A 212 -14.22 3.13 -2.58
CA THR A 212 -15.00 3.19 -3.81
C THR A 212 -15.06 4.62 -4.36
N LEU A 213 -15.28 5.62 -3.50
CA LEU A 213 -15.24 7.04 -3.88
C LEU A 213 -13.85 7.46 -4.38
N ASN A 214 -12.77 6.98 -3.74
CA ASN A 214 -11.41 7.21 -4.24
C ASN A 214 -11.22 6.69 -5.67
N MET A 215 -11.81 5.53 -5.99
CA MET A 215 -11.74 4.98 -7.35
C MET A 215 -12.64 5.71 -8.34
N VAL A 216 -13.72 6.34 -7.90
CA VAL A 216 -14.49 7.27 -8.75
C VAL A 216 -13.60 8.44 -9.16
N ILE A 217 -12.79 9.00 -8.25
CA ILE A 217 -11.80 10.05 -8.59
C ILE A 217 -10.81 9.53 -9.65
N SER A 218 -10.24 8.33 -9.46
CA SER A 218 -9.36 7.69 -10.45
C SER A 218 -10.06 7.52 -11.81
N ARG A 219 -11.31 7.04 -11.81
CA ARG A 219 -12.12 6.85 -13.02
C ARG A 219 -12.55 8.13 -13.68
N LEU A 220 -12.69 9.26 -12.98
CA LEU A 220 -12.98 10.56 -13.57
C LEU A 220 -11.73 11.28 -14.11
N THR A 221 -10.52 10.94 -13.64
CA THR A 221 -9.27 11.67 -13.94
C THR A 221 -8.17 10.90 -14.71
N SER A 222 -7.38 10.02 -14.10
CA SER A 222 -6.53 8.98 -14.75
C SER A 222 -5.80 8.18 -13.67
N VAL A 223 -5.44 6.93 -13.93
CA VAL A 223 -4.62 6.13 -13.01
C VAL A 223 -3.84 5.11 -13.82
N ASP A 224 -2.55 4.97 -13.52
CA ASP A 224 -1.66 3.97 -14.13
C ASP A 224 -1.45 2.79 -13.18
N VAL A 225 -1.33 3.08 -11.87
CA VAL A 225 -1.30 2.08 -10.80
C VAL A 225 -2.35 2.43 -9.77
N GLN A 226 -3.40 1.61 -9.64
CA GLN A 226 -4.38 1.73 -8.56
C GLN A 226 -3.95 0.83 -7.41
N SER A 227 -3.34 1.41 -6.39
CA SER A 227 -3.11 0.71 -5.14
C SER A 227 -4.38 0.62 -4.31
N THR A 228 -4.40 -0.38 -3.45
CA THR A 228 -5.49 -0.68 -2.54
C THR A 228 -5.02 -0.68 -1.10
N ILE A 229 -5.90 -0.29 -0.21
CA ILE A 229 -5.77 -0.42 1.22
C ILE A 229 -6.74 -1.50 1.68
N THR A 230 -6.31 -2.34 2.62
CA THR A 230 -7.21 -3.32 3.20
C THR A 230 -8.22 -2.61 4.10
N PRO A 231 -9.52 -2.93 4.01
CA PRO A 231 -10.53 -2.18 4.75
C PRO A 231 -10.45 -2.36 6.28
N ASP A 232 -9.57 -3.24 6.76
CA ASP A 232 -9.26 -3.48 8.18
C ASP A 232 -8.00 -2.75 8.67
N GLU A 233 -7.36 -1.92 7.84
CA GLU A 233 -6.12 -1.20 8.20
C GLU A 233 -6.28 -0.31 9.46
N GLY A 234 -7.43 0.35 9.61
CA GLY A 234 -7.76 1.14 10.80
C GLY A 234 -8.11 0.32 12.05
N ARG A 235 -8.02 -1.02 11.96
CA ARG A 235 -8.52 -1.94 12.98
C ARG A 235 -7.47 -2.94 13.47
N ASN A 236 -6.76 -3.58 12.56
CA ASN A 236 -5.79 -4.64 12.85
C ASN A 236 -4.68 -4.65 11.79
N VAL A 237 -3.60 -5.40 12.03
CA VAL A 237 -2.63 -5.71 10.96
C VAL A 237 -3.39 -6.40 9.82
N PRO A 238 -3.19 -6.02 8.55
CA PRO A 238 -3.98 -6.53 7.44
C PRO A 238 -4.02 -8.05 7.35
N TRP A 239 -5.24 -8.61 7.31
CA TRP A 239 -5.43 -10.05 7.21
C TRP A 239 -5.68 -10.53 5.78
N HIS A 240 -5.41 -11.82 5.53
CA HIS A 240 -5.44 -12.46 4.21
C HIS A 240 -6.69 -12.10 3.39
N TYR A 241 -7.87 -12.33 3.95
CA TYR A 241 -9.13 -12.11 3.24
C TYR A 241 -9.46 -10.62 3.05
N PHE A 242 -8.87 -9.71 3.84
CA PHE A 242 -9.05 -8.27 3.62
C PHE A 242 -8.14 -7.72 2.52
N ASN A 243 -6.96 -8.30 2.28
CA ASN A 243 -6.23 -8.08 1.03
C ASN A 243 -7.05 -8.52 -0.18
N ILE A 244 -7.69 -9.69 -0.11
CA ILE A 244 -8.60 -10.17 -1.18
C ILE A 244 -9.81 -9.24 -1.33
N ASN A 245 -10.45 -8.81 -0.25
CA ASN A 245 -11.57 -7.87 -0.30
C ASN A 245 -11.18 -6.54 -0.95
N ALA A 246 -10.00 -6.02 -0.65
CA ALA A 246 -9.50 -4.79 -1.27
C ALA A 246 -9.33 -4.94 -2.80
N THR A 247 -8.74 -6.05 -3.25
CA THR A 247 -8.59 -6.34 -4.69
C THR A 247 -9.92 -6.61 -5.38
N ASN A 248 -10.86 -7.30 -4.71
CA ASN A 248 -12.20 -7.55 -5.22
C ASN A 248 -13.00 -6.27 -5.37
N THR A 249 -12.98 -5.39 -4.35
CA THR A 249 -13.61 -4.07 -4.39
C THR A 249 -13.03 -3.24 -5.53
N ALA A 250 -11.71 -3.23 -5.68
CA ALA A 250 -11.07 -2.49 -6.77
C ALA A 250 -11.48 -3.00 -8.15
N ARG A 251 -11.43 -4.33 -8.36
CA ARG A 251 -11.89 -4.96 -9.59
C ARG A 251 -13.36 -4.67 -9.87
N GLN A 252 -14.23 -4.84 -8.88
CA GLN A 252 -15.68 -4.66 -9.02
C GLN A 252 -16.03 -3.21 -9.35
N ALA A 253 -15.52 -2.25 -8.58
CA ALA A 253 -15.80 -0.83 -8.78
C ALA A 253 -15.27 -0.34 -10.13
N LEU A 254 -14.03 -0.68 -10.48
CA LEU A 254 -13.44 -0.26 -11.75
C LEU A 254 -14.20 -0.88 -12.93
N ASN A 255 -14.51 -2.18 -12.90
CA ASN A 255 -15.28 -2.83 -13.97
C ASN A 255 -16.70 -2.27 -14.08
N GLY A 256 -17.39 -2.02 -12.97
CA GLY A 256 -18.71 -1.40 -12.96
C GLY A 256 -18.72 0.02 -13.52
N MET A 257 -17.60 0.73 -13.42
CA MET A 257 -17.38 2.06 -14.00
C MET A 257 -16.74 2.02 -15.40
N ASP A 258 -16.76 0.89 -16.09
CA ASP A 258 -16.25 0.83 -17.46
C ASP A 258 -17.00 1.82 -18.37
N GLY A 259 -16.25 2.52 -19.23
CA GLY A 259 -16.81 3.54 -20.12
C GLY A 259 -17.34 4.82 -19.46
N MET A 260 -17.22 5.02 -18.13
CA MET A 260 -17.83 6.14 -17.40
C MET A 260 -17.57 7.53 -18.02
N ARG A 261 -16.32 7.84 -18.44
CA ARG A 261 -15.96 9.14 -19.05
C ARG A 261 -16.55 9.41 -20.44
N ARG A 262 -17.12 8.38 -21.08
CA ARG A 262 -17.85 8.54 -22.34
C ARG A 262 -19.24 9.13 -22.08
N MET A 263 -19.81 8.86 -20.91
CA MET A 263 -21.17 9.25 -20.52
C MET A 263 -21.19 10.45 -19.55
N VAL A 264 -20.17 10.57 -18.70
CA VAL A 264 -20.05 11.61 -17.69
C VAL A 264 -18.87 12.52 -18.02
N LYS A 265 -19.09 13.85 -17.97
CA LYS A 265 -18.06 14.88 -18.12
C LYS A 265 -17.95 15.69 -16.84
N ILE A 266 -16.72 16.05 -16.47
CA ILE A 266 -16.47 17.01 -15.41
C ILE A 266 -16.58 18.42 -15.99
N ASP A 267 -17.27 19.32 -15.29
CA ASP A 267 -17.41 20.72 -15.68
C ASP A 267 -16.13 21.48 -15.29
N GLN A 268 -15.33 21.87 -16.29
CA GLN A 268 -14.11 22.65 -16.10
C GLN A 268 -14.32 24.16 -16.24
N GLU A 269 -15.52 24.61 -16.63
CA GLU A 269 -15.83 26.04 -16.77
C GLU A 269 -16.43 26.63 -15.48
N GLY A 270 -16.85 25.78 -14.54
CA GLY A 270 -17.39 26.16 -13.24
C GLY A 270 -16.39 26.13 -12.07
N PRO A 271 -16.89 25.99 -10.82
CA PRO A 271 -16.08 26.06 -9.60
C PRO A 271 -14.91 25.06 -9.53
N LEU A 272 -15.02 23.92 -10.21
CA LEU A 272 -13.93 22.96 -10.32
C LEU A 272 -12.75 23.56 -11.07
N GLY A 273 -12.98 24.22 -12.21
CA GLY A 273 -11.93 24.86 -13.01
C GLY A 273 -11.25 26.01 -12.29
N GLU A 274 -12.03 26.85 -11.60
CA GLU A 274 -11.54 27.93 -10.75
C GLU A 274 -10.60 27.39 -9.67
N ARG A 275 -11.03 26.34 -8.95
CA ARG A 275 -10.22 25.72 -7.90
C ARG A 275 -8.99 24.99 -8.46
N VAL A 276 -9.10 24.34 -9.62
CA VAL A 276 -7.94 23.75 -10.32
C VAL A 276 -6.90 24.82 -10.60
N ARG A 277 -7.31 25.98 -11.12
CA ARG A 277 -6.40 27.10 -11.40
C ARG A 277 -5.75 27.63 -10.13
N GLU A 278 -6.53 27.87 -9.09
CA GLU A 278 -6.07 28.37 -7.80
C GLU A 278 -5.01 27.45 -7.16
N LEU A 279 -5.25 26.13 -7.15
CA LEU A 279 -4.30 25.15 -6.60
C LEU A 279 -2.95 25.18 -7.32
N LYS A 280 -2.97 25.40 -8.64
CA LYS A 280 -1.75 25.54 -9.42
C LYS A 280 -1.01 26.83 -9.11
N GLU A 281 -1.72 27.94 -8.98
CA GLU A 281 -1.12 29.23 -8.58
C GLU A 281 -0.48 29.12 -7.20
N ARG A 282 -1.15 28.50 -6.23
CA ARG A 282 -0.59 28.24 -4.89
C ARG A 282 0.69 27.41 -4.96
N ALA A 283 0.72 26.34 -5.75
CA ALA A 283 1.92 25.51 -5.91
C ALA A 283 3.08 26.26 -6.59
N VAL A 284 2.79 27.09 -7.59
CA VAL A 284 3.79 27.95 -8.24
C VAL A 284 4.36 28.97 -7.26
N LEU A 285 3.51 29.66 -6.51
CA LEU A 285 3.92 30.60 -5.47
C LEU A 285 4.82 29.93 -4.42
N PHE A 286 4.51 28.68 -4.05
CA PHE A 286 5.33 27.91 -3.10
C PHE A 286 6.74 27.69 -3.66
N LEU A 287 6.87 27.25 -4.92
CA LEU A 287 8.18 27.09 -5.56
C LEU A 287 8.92 28.43 -5.71
N GLU A 288 8.22 29.52 -6.04
CA GLU A 288 8.80 30.87 -6.11
C GLU A 288 9.37 31.30 -4.75
N GLU A 289 8.67 31.01 -3.67
CA GLU A 289 9.15 31.33 -2.33
C GLU A 289 10.33 30.46 -1.90
N ILE A 290 10.33 29.16 -2.25
CA ILE A 290 11.49 28.28 -2.04
C ILE A 290 12.73 28.87 -2.73
N LEU A 291 12.59 29.37 -3.96
CA LEU A 291 13.69 30.04 -4.67
C LEU A 291 14.08 31.35 -4.00
N HIS A 292 13.11 32.14 -3.54
CA HIS A 292 13.34 33.43 -2.88
C HIS A 292 14.17 33.29 -1.60
N VAL A 293 13.91 32.28 -0.78
CA VAL A 293 14.62 32.07 0.49
C VAL A 293 16.00 31.40 0.34
N GLY A 294 16.41 31.05 -0.89
CA GLY A 294 17.72 30.48 -1.17
C GLY A 294 17.73 28.99 -1.50
N GLY A 295 16.58 28.39 -1.82
CA GLY A 295 16.45 27.03 -2.31
C GLY A 295 15.89 26.03 -1.28
N TYR A 296 15.82 24.76 -1.68
CA TYR A 296 15.14 23.70 -0.94
C TYR A 296 15.62 23.54 0.51
N PHE A 297 16.94 23.50 0.73
CA PHE A 297 17.50 23.31 2.07
C PHE A 297 17.16 24.45 3.02
N GLN A 298 17.20 25.70 2.55
CA GLN A 298 16.79 26.87 3.33
C GLN A 298 15.29 26.87 3.62
N ALA A 299 14.46 26.46 2.66
CA ALA A 299 13.02 26.30 2.89
C ALA A 299 12.70 25.23 3.94
N VAL A 300 13.43 24.12 3.95
CA VAL A 300 13.30 23.07 4.98
C VAL A 300 13.75 23.58 6.35
N GLU A 301 14.89 24.28 6.46
CA GLU A 301 15.33 24.89 7.73
C GLU A 301 14.32 25.90 8.28
N GLN A 302 13.66 26.64 7.40
CA GLN A 302 12.63 27.61 7.78
C GLN A 302 11.25 26.98 8.04
N GLY A 303 11.13 25.65 8.00
CA GLY A 303 9.90 24.93 8.34
C GLY A 303 8.77 25.12 7.32
N PHE A 304 9.10 25.22 6.03
CA PHE A 304 8.08 25.41 4.98
C PHE A 304 7.18 24.20 4.78
N PHE A 305 7.70 23.00 5.03
CA PHE A 305 7.01 21.73 4.78
C PHE A 305 6.36 21.21 6.07
N VAL A 306 5.29 20.45 5.91
CA VAL A 306 4.50 19.86 7.01
C VAL A 306 3.83 20.95 7.89
N ASP A 307 3.63 22.15 7.35
CA ASP A 307 2.83 23.20 8.01
C ASP A 307 1.33 22.89 7.85
N ASN A 308 0.53 23.18 8.88
CA ASN A 308 -0.89 22.81 8.88
C ASN A 308 -1.82 23.82 8.20
N ALA A 309 -1.30 24.92 7.66
CA ALA A 309 -2.09 25.92 6.94
C ALA A 309 -2.19 25.63 5.43
N GLU A 310 -3.17 26.25 4.77
CA GLU A 310 -3.27 26.18 3.31
C GLU A 310 -2.39 27.25 2.68
N TYR A 311 -1.21 26.84 2.21
CA TYR A 311 -0.25 27.72 1.55
C TYR A 311 -0.93 28.68 0.53
N PRO A 312 -0.68 30.01 0.56
CA PRO A 312 0.47 30.69 1.17
C PRO A 312 0.31 31.07 2.64
N GLU A 313 -0.80 30.71 3.28
CA GLU A 313 -0.87 30.80 4.74
C GLU A 313 0.18 29.87 5.36
N ARG A 314 0.84 30.32 6.43
CA ARG A 314 1.66 29.48 7.31
C ARG A 314 1.24 29.67 8.74
N LYS A 315 1.09 28.57 9.47
CA LYS A 315 0.83 28.59 10.90
C LYS A 315 2.12 28.68 11.73
N GLY A 316 3.26 28.32 11.13
CA GLY A 316 4.56 28.28 11.79
C GLY A 316 4.76 27.00 12.61
N ASP A 317 4.01 25.94 12.28
CA ASP A 317 4.09 24.63 12.93
C ASP A 317 4.66 23.53 11.99
N GLY A 318 5.25 23.94 10.87
CA GLY A 318 5.98 23.06 9.97
C GLY A 318 7.24 22.44 10.60
N ILE A 319 7.72 21.36 10.00
CA ILE A 319 8.90 20.64 10.47
C ILE A 319 10.15 21.33 9.93
N SER A 320 10.94 21.92 10.83
CA SER A 320 12.29 22.39 10.54
C SER A 320 13.31 21.25 10.68
N ARG A 321 14.20 21.14 9.70
CA ARG A 321 15.38 20.25 9.75
C ARG A 321 16.63 21.09 9.49
N GLU A 322 17.65 20.93 10.31
CA GLU A 322 18.93 21.65 10.19
C GLU A 322 19.79 21.06 9.08
N ILE A 323 20.45 21.90 8.27
CA ILE A 323 21.33 21.45 7.17
C ILE A 323 22.49 20.60 7.69
N GLU A 324 23.07 20.99 8.82
CA GLU A 324 24.19 20.31 9.49
C GLU A 324 23.72 19.28 10.54
N GLY A 325 22.40 19.05 10.64
CA GLY A 325 21.79 18.18 11.62
C GLY A 325 21.23 16.88 11.04
N GLY A 326 20.56 16.10 11.88
CA GLY A 326 19.93 14.83 11.48
C GLY A 326 20.90 13.66 11.38
N ILE A 327 20.34 12.49 11.07
CA ILE A 327 21.09 11.23 11.01
C ILE A 327 22.00 11.26 9.78
N GLY A 328 23.30 11.01 9.98
CA GLY A 328 24.29 10.99 8.90
C GLY A 328 24.89 12.35 8.52
N ALA A 329 24.69 13.42 9.31
CA ALA A 329 25.22 14.76 8.99
C ALA A 329 26.74 14.78 8.72
N ASN A 330 27.52 14.03 9.49
CA ASN A 330 28.99 13.99 9.37
C ASN A 330 29.50 12.88 8.43
N SER A 331 28.70 12.47 7.44
CA SER A 331 29.02 11.34 6.55
C SER A 331 29.24 11.75 5.08
N LEU A 332 29.36 13.05 4.82
CA LEU A 332 29.65 13.57 3.50
C LEU A 332 31.15 13.82 3.34
N PHE A 333 31.67 13.33 2.21
CA PHE A 333 33.07 13.48 1.84
C PHE A 333 33.14 14.13 0.47
N LEU A 334 33.96 15.17 0.36
CA LEU A 334 34.28 15.73 -0.95
C LEU A 334 35.08 14.67 -1.72
N ARG A 335 34.70 14.45 -2.98
CA ARG A 335 35.47 13.59 -3.87
C ARG A 335 36.77 14.30 -4.25
N ASP A 336 37.89 13.60 -4.13
CA ASP A 336 39.15 14.06 -4.68
C ASP A 336 39.11 14.01 -6.23
N ASP A 337 40.01 14.75 -6.88
CA ASP A 337 40.11 14.82 -8.35
C ASP A 337 40.39 13.45 -8.99
N ASP A 338 40.97 12.52 -8.23
CA ASP A 338 41.27 11.14 -8.63
C ASP A 338 40.25 10.11 -8.09
N TYR A 339 39.12 10.57 -7.53
CA TYR A 339 38.05 9.66 -7.10
C TYR A 339 37.61 8.77 -8.28
N PHE A 340 37.64 7.46 -8.04
CA PHE A 340 37.28 6.45 -9.02
C PHE A 340 36.50 5.30 -8.37
N ALA A 341 35.36 4.96 -8.97
CA ALA A 341 34.53 3.81 -8.62
C ALA A 341 34.44 2.87 -9.84
N PRO A 342 35.02 1.65 -9.77
CA PRO A 342 35.09 0.72 -10.91
C PRO A 342 33.79 -0.08 -11.11
N VAL A 343 32.64 0.59 -11.16
CA VAL A 343 31.32 -0.04 -11.32
C VAL A 343 30.59 0.54 -12.53
N SER A 344 29.69 -0.25 -13.12
CA SER A 344 28.99 0.05 -14.37
C SER A 344 28.02 1.22 -14.21
N VAL A 345 27.34 1.30 -13.06
CA VAL A 345 26.38 2.34 -12.73
C VAL A 345 26.90 3.16 -11.57
N HIS A 346 27.18 4.43 -11.83
CA HIS A 346 27.59 5.40 -10.82
C HIS A 346 27.19 6.80 -11.25
N TYR A 347 26.53 7.57 -10.37
CA TYR A 347 26.00 8.89 -10.75
C TYR A 347 27.07 9.98 -10.75
N GLY A 348 27.91 10.02 -9.71
CA GLY A 348 28.81 11.16 -9.49
C GLY A 348 30.03 11.18 -10.40
N ASN A 349 30.84 12.24 -10.30
CA ASN A 349 32.09 12.35 -11.05
C ASN A 349 33.00 11.13 -10.79
N ASN A 350 33.47 10.50 -11.87
CA ASN A 350 34.21 9.25 -11.83
C ASN A 350 35.44 9.37 -12.75
N ASN A 351 36.64 9.47 -12.18
CA ASN A 351 37.86 9.70 -12.94
C ASN A 351 38.38 8.38 -13.55
N LEU A 352 37.99 8.11 -14.79
CA LEU A 352 38.39 6.89 -15.51
C LEU A 352 39.90 6.86 -15.77
N PRO A 353 40.60 5.76 -15.46
CA PRO A 353 42.00 5.60 -15.83
C PRO A 353 42.23 5.70 -17.35
N ALA A 354 43.42 6.13 -17.75
CA ALA A 354 43.75 6.29 -19.16
C ALA A 354 43.55 4.98 -19.95
N GLY A 355 42.77 5.04 -21.02
CA GLY A 355 42.44 3.89 -21.87
C GLY A 355 41.23 3.07 -21.40
N VAL A 356 40.60 3.42 -20.27
CA VAL A 356 39.36 2.81 -19.79
C VAL A 356 38.16 3.55 -20.37
N THR A 357 37.23 2.82 -20.97
CA THR A 357 35.98 3.39 -21.52
C THR A 357 34.79 3.15 -20.60
N ARG A 358 34.64 1.92 -20.05
CA ARG A 358 33.65 1.60 -19.03
C ARG A 358 34.35 1.35 -17.70
N ALA A 359 33.88 1.95 -16.62
CA ALA A 359 34.53 1.85 -15.32
C ALA A 359 34.64 0.40 -14.82
N SER A 360 33.60 -0.42 -15.05
CA SER A 360 33.55 -1.84 -14.68
C SER A 360 34.57 -2.72 -15.43
N ASP A 361 35.11 -2.29 -16.58
CA ASP A 361 36.07 -3.09 -17.36
C ASP A 361 37.34 -3.43 -16.56
N VAL A 362 37.75 -2.54 -15.64
CA VAL A 362 38.96 -2.73 -14.83
C VAL A 362 38.85 -3.88 -13.82
N ILE A 363 37.62 -4.31 -13.50
CA ILE A 363 37.33 -5.46 -12.64
C ILE A 363 36.67 -6.62 -13.42
N GLY A 364 36.63 -6.53 -14.75
CA GLY A 364 35.99 -7.50 -15.63
C GLY A 364 34.48 -7.60 -15.42
N GLY A 365 33.80 -6.45 -15.25
CA GLY A 365 32.38 -6.35 -14.94
C GLY A 365 32.10 -6.28 -13.44
N ASP A 366 31.04 -5.58 -13.03
CA ASP A 366 30.55 -5.62 -11.65
C ASP A 366 29.46 -6.69 -11.48
N THR A 367 28.70 -6.65 -10.40
CA THR A 367 27.61 -7.61 -10.13
C THR A 367 26.39 -7.44 -11.05
N PHE A 368 26.24 -6.30 -11.72
CA PHE A 368 25.17 -6.09 -12.69
C PHE A 368 25.50 -6.75 -14.04
N GLU A 369 26.79 -6.80 -14.38
CA GLU A 369 27.28 -7.49 -15.57
C GLU A 369 27.56 -8.99 -15.35
N ASP A 370 27.98 -9.37 -14.13
CA ASP A 370 28.26 -10.76 -13.74
C ASP A 370 27.59 -11.12 -12.40
N PRO A 371 26.38 -11.70 -12.43
CA PRO A 371 25.65 -12.10 -11.23
C PRO A 371 26.38 -13.13 -10.35
N ALA A 372 27.38 -13.85 -10.89
CA ALA A 372 28.17 -14.80 -10.09
C ALA A 372 29.06 -14.10 -9.05
N LYS A 373 29.27 -12.78 -9.17
CA LYS A 373 30.01 -11.96 -8.21
C LYS A 373 29.19 -11.60 -6.96
N VAL A 374 27.86 -11.71 -7.02
CA VAL A 374 26.97 -11.41 -5.88
C VAL A 374 27.28 -12.35 -4.72
N LYS A 375 27.51 -11.77 -3.53
CA LYS A 375 27.69 -12.55 -2.30
C LYS A 375 26.34 -12.81 -1.65
N PHE A 376 26.04 -14.09 -1.45
CA PHE A 376 24.83 -14.51 -0.76
C PHE A 376 25.19 -14.92 0.67
N ILE A 377 24.49 -14.32 1.63
CA ILE A 377 24.56 -14.66 3.05
C ILE A 377 23.22 -15.29 3.42
N ASP A 378 23.26 -16.52 3.94
CA ASP A 378 22.04 -17.28 4.20
C ASP A 378 21.35 -16.80 5.49
N GLU A 379 22.01 -16.92 6.63
CA GLU A 379 21.52 -16.42 7.93
C GLU A 379 22.70 -15.88 8.74
N LEU A 380 22.43 -14.87 9.58
CA LEU A 380 23.38 -14.36 10.56
C LEU A 380 22.96 -14.69 12.01
N ASP A 381 21.68 -14.96 12.24
CA ASP A 381 21.12 -15.35 13.54
C ASP A 381 20.60 -16.79 13.48
N GLU A 382 21.12 -17.65 14.36
CA GLU A 382 20.76 -19.08 14.41
C GLU A 382 19.38 -19.32 15.06
N ASN A 383 18.85 -18.35 15.82
CA ASN A 383 17.58 -18.48 16.55
C ASN A 383 16.44 -17.71 15.87
N ASP A 384 16.69 -16.47 15.45
CA ASP A 384 15.69 -15.64 14.77
C ASP A 384 15.83 -15.75 13.25
N ASN A 385 15.34 -16.86 12.71
CA ASN A 385 15.30 -17.11 11.28
C ASN A 385 14.05 -17.92 10.88
N VAL A 386 13.81 -18.02 9.57
CA VAL A 386 12.68 -18.74 9.00
C VAL A 386 12.72 -20.24 9.30
N ASN A 387 13.90 -20.86 9.41
CA ASN A 387 14.00 -22.31 9.62
C ASN A 387 13.46 -22.71 10.99
N VAL A 388 13.78 -21.94 12.04
CA VAL A 388 13.24 -22.15 13.40
C VAL A 388 11.71 -22.00 13.39
N ARG A 389 11.20 -20.94 12.76
CA ARG A 389 9.74 -20.68 12.67
C ARG A 389 8.99 -21.74 11.85
N LEU A 390 9.61 -22.32 10.83
CA LEU A 390 9.03 -23.44 10.07
C LEU A 390 8.98 -24.72 10.92
N GLU A 391 10.00 -25.00 11.73
CA GLU A 391 10.00 -26.16 12.63
C GLU A 391 8.90 -26.03 13.70
N GLU A 392 8.65 -24.83 14.23
CA GLU A 392 7.53 -24.57 15.15
C GLU A 392 6.15 -24.88 14.55
N LYS A 393 6.04 -24.83 13.21
CA LYS A 393 4.81 -25.08 12.45
C LYS A 393 4.80 -26.43 11.73
N ARG A 394 5.78 -27.29 12.01
CA ARG A 394 5.96 -28.59 11.35
C ARG A 394 4.74 -29.48 11.37
N LEU A 395 3.95 -29.45 12.45
CA LEU A 395 2.69 -30.20 12.57
C LEU A 395 1.80 -30.03 11.33
N TYR A 396 1.63 -28.79 10.87
CA TYR A 396 0.73 -28.44 9.76
C TYR A 396 1.32 -28.78 8.39
N TYR A 397 2.65 -28.70 8.25
CA TYR A 397 3.34 -29.14 7.03
C TYR A 397 3.33 -30.67 6.88
N ASP A 398 3.57 -31.41 7.96
CA ASP A 398 3.61 -32.87 7.95
C ASP A 398 2.19 -33.50 7.88
N ASN A 399 1.15 -32.75 8.29
CA ASN A 399 -0.24 -33.23 8.36
C ASN A 399 -1.22 -32.21 7.73
N PRO A 400 -1.34 -32.13 6.39
CA PRO A 400 -2.16 -31.12 5.71
C PRO A 400 -3.67 -31.24 5.96
N ASN A 401 -4.14 -32.34 6.56
CA ASN A 401 -5.53 -32.50 6.98
C ASN A 401 -5.82 -31.90 8.35
N ILE A 402 -4.79 -31.52 9.12
CA ILE A 402 -4.95 -30.82 10.39
C ILE A 402 -5.02 -29.32 10.09
N VAL A 403 -6.13 -28.70 10.43
CA VAL A 403 -6.37 -27.28 10.17
C VAL A 403 -6.70 -26.51 11.44
N ARG A 404 -6.25 -25.25 11.45
CA ARG A 404 -6.61 -24.24 12.44
C ARG A 404 -6.89 -22.92 11.71
N PRO A 405 -7.88 -22.13 12.15
CA PRO A 405 -8.11 -20.81 11.55
C PRO A 405 -6.85 -19.96 11.58
N GLU A 406 -6.69 -19.11 10.57
CA GLU A 406 -5.57 -18.19 10.46
C GLU A 406 -5.98 -16.90 9.76
N VAL A 407 -5.28 -15.82 10.07
CA VAL A 407 -5.54 -14.49 9.51
C VAL A 407 -4.31 -13.84 8.89
N GLU A 408 -3.10 -14.15 9.39
CA GLU A 408 -1.85 -13.65 8.82
C GLU A 408 -0.68 -14.65 8.86
N PHE A 409 -0.64 -15.55 9.85
CA PHE A 409 0.40 -16.55 10.01
C PHE A 409 -0.19 -17.95 10.09
N MET A 410 0.56 -18.94 9.59
CA MET A 410 0.15 -20.34 9.59
C MET A 410 -0.38 -20.78 10.96
N ALA A 411 -1.65 -21.17 11.01
CA ALA A 411 -2.34 -21.64 12.20
C ALA A 411 -2.21 -20.70 13.43
N ASP A 412 -2.37 -19.39 13.24
CA ASP A 412 -2.38 -18.41 14.35
C ASP A 412 -3.62 -18.51 15.26
N GLY A 413 -4.66 -19.22 14.82
CA GLY A 413 -5.88 -19.51 15.58
C GLY A 413 -6.88 -18.36 15.63
N VAL A 414 -6.60 -17.22 15.00
CA VAL A 414 -7.43 -16.02 15.17
C VAL A 414 -8.75 -16.17 14.40
N ILE A 415 -9.84 -15.83 15.07
CA ILE A 415 -11.18 -15.68 14.50
C ILE A 415 -11.79 -14.34 14.90
N VAL A 416 -12.81 -13.89 14.16
CA VAL A 416 -13.65 -12.76 14.56
C VAL A 416 -15.05 -13.23 14.87
N VAL A 417 -15.58 -12.75 16.00
CA VAL A 417 -16.96 -12.91 16.40
C VAL A 417 -17.65 -11.56 16.32
N THR A 418 -18.75 -11.52 15.57
CA THR A 418 -19.60 -10.35 15.40
C THR A 418 -20.86 -10.49 16.25
N LEU A 419 -21.17 -9.49 17.07
CA LEU A 419 -22.23 -9.51 18.07
C LEU A 419 -23.07 -8.23 18.00
N GLN A 420 -24.37 -8.35 18.30
CA GLN A 420 -25.21 -7.21 18.68
C GLN A 420 -25.67 -7.42 20.11
N LEU A 421 -25.37 -6.47 20.99
CA LEU A 421 -25.73 -6.53 22.41
C LEU A 421 -26.72 -5.41 22.75
N PRO A 422 -27.89 -5.72 23.35
CA PRO A 422 -28.95 -4.75 23.60
C PRO A 422 -28.67 -3.91 24.85
N CYS A 423 -27.56 -3.20 24.86
CA CYS A 423 -27.14 -2.29 25.93
C CYS A 423 -26.22 -1.19 25.38
N ASP A 424 -25.85 -0.23 26.25
CA ASP A 424 -24.88 0.80 25.90
C ASP A 424 -23.50 0.21 25.60
N GLN A 425 -22.69 1.00 24.90
CA GLN A 425 -21.40 0.59 24.35
C GLN A 425 -20.46 0.01 25.41
N ARG A 426 -20.36 0.64 26.58
CA ARG A 426 -19.40 0.23 27.60
C ARG A 426 -19.74 -1.15 28.17
N HIS A 427 -21.02 -1.40 28.42
CA HIS A 427 -21.46 -2.73 28.85
C HIS A 427 -21.32 -3.76 27.73
N ALA A 428 -21.60 -3.38 26.48
CA ALA A 428 -21.46 -4.26 25.33
C ALA A 428 -20.00 -4.73 25.13
N GLU A 429 -19.02 -3.82 25.22
CA GLU A 429 -17.60 -4.13 25.08
C GLU A 429 -17.13 -5.14 26.13
N VAL A 430 -17.50 -4.93 27.41
CA VAL A 430 -17.14 -5.85 28.49
C VAL A 430 -17.87 -7.19 28.36
N ALA A 431 -19.16 -7.16 28.02
CA ALA A 431 -19.95 -8.37 27.82
C ALA A 431 -19.44 -9.21 26.65
N ALA A 432 -18.97 -8.59 25.56
CA ALA A 432 -18.37 -9.28 24.43
C ALA A 432 -17.13 -10.10 24.84
N LEU A 433 -16.24 -9.52 25.66
CA LEU A 433 -15.07 -10.23 26.19
C LEU A 433 -15.45 -11.42 27.08
N GLU A 434 -16.48 -11.28 27.92
CA GLU A 434 -17.00 -12.39 28.73
C GLU A 434 -17.67 -13.47 27.88
N ILE A 435 -18.35 -13.10 26.79
CA ILE A 435 -18.86 -14.05 25.79
C ILE A 435 -17.70 -14.80 25.15
N GLY A 436 -16.63 -14.12 24.74
CA GLY A 436 -15.43 -14.75 24.18
C GLY A 436 -14.82 -15.81 25.09
N LYS A 437 -14.66 -15.49 26.38
CA LYS A 437 -14.21 -16.47 27.39
C LYS A 437 -15.15 -17.68 27.50
N LYS A 438 -16.46 -17.46 27.46
CA LYS A 438 -17.47 -18.54 27.50
C LYS A 438 -17.52 -19.38 26.21
N LEU A 439 -17.01 -18.84 25.10
CA LEU A 439 -16.79 -19.55 23.84
C LEU A 439 -15.42 -20.26 23.79
N ASN A 440 -14.67 -20.26 24.90
CA ASN A 440 -13.31 -20.82 25.00
C ASN A 440 -12.30 -20.15 24.06
N LEU A 441 -12.46 -18.85 23.79
CA LEU A 441 -11.47 -18.09 23.05
C LEU A 441 -10.40 -17.51 23.98
N ALA A 442 -9.14 -17.63 23.58
CA ALA A 442 -8.02 -16.97 24.22
C ALA A 442 -7.79 -15.57 23.62
N GLU A 443 -7.05 -14.71 24.34
CA GLU A 443 -6.61 -13.39 23.86
C GLU A 443 -7.72 -12.53 23.23
N CYS A 444 -8.92 -12.55 23.82
CA CYS A 444 -10.04 -11.78 23.30
C CYS A 444 -9.78 -10.27 23.35
N GLU A 445 -10.05 -9.59 22.24
CA GLU A 445 -9.91 -8.14 22.10
C GLU A 445 -11.09 -7.60 21.27
N VAL A 446 -11.78 -6.59 21.78
CA VAL A 446 -12.77 -5.85 20.99
C VAL A 446 -12.02 -4.98 19.99
N ILE A 447 -12.29 -5.21 18.71
CA ILE A 447 -11.61 -4.51 17.61
C ILE A 447 -12.52 -3.48 16.93
N HIS A 448 -13.83 -3.55 17.15
CA HIS A 448 -14.77 -2.55 16.64
C HIS A 448 -16.00 -2.46 17.54
N SER A 449 -16.48 -1.22 17.72
CA SER A 449 -17.71 -0.91 18.44
C SER A 449 -18.50 0.17 17.68
N GLN A 450 -19.77 -0.09 17.40
CA GLN A 450 -20.67 0.86 16.76
C GLN A 450 -21.98 0.96 17.55
N VAL A 451 -22.28 2.16 18.02
CA VAL A 451 -23.56 2.45 18.71
C VAL A 451 -24.68 2.47 17.67
N LEU A 452 -25.60 1.51 17.77
CA LEU A 452 -26.83 1.50 16.95
C LEU A 452 -27.85 2.47 17.54
N HIS A 453 -28.00 2.43 18.86
CA HIS A 453 -28.74 3.42 19.66
C HIS A 453 -28.13 3.46 21.07
N PRO A 454 -28.04 4.62 21.74
CA PRO A 454 -27.41 4.73 23.07
C PRO A 454 -27.98 3.80 24.15
N SER A 455 -29.23 3.34 24.00
CA SER A 455 -29.90 2.39 24.90
C SER A 455 -30.25 1.03 24.28
N GLU A 456 -30.59 0.98 22.99
CA GLU A 456 -31.19 -0.23 22.39
C GLU A 456 -30.16 -1.25 21.94
N GLY A 457 -28.93 -0.80 21.66
CA GLY A 457 -27.86 -1.75 21.40
C GLY A 457 -26.62 -1.19 20.73
N THR A 458 -25.58 -2.00 20.80
CA THR A 458 -24.26 -1.77 20.25
C THR A 458 -23.85 -2.98 19.42
N TYR A 459 -23.37 -2.74 18.22
CA TYR A 459 -22.71 -3.70 17.35
C TYR A 459 -21.23 -3.80 17.75
N ILE A 460 -20.73 -5.01 17.97
CA ILE A 460 -19.36 -5.31 18.41
C ILE A 460 -18.73 -6.32 17.46
N GLU A 461 -17.48 -6.08 17.08
CA GLU A 461 -16.60 -7.13 16.56
C GLU A 461 -15.46 -7.37 17.53
N MET A 462 -15.21 -8.63 17.84
CA MET A 462 -14.16 -9.06 18.76
C MET A 462 -13.34 -10.16 18.10
N LYS A 463 -12.01 -10.01 18.10
CA LYS A 463 -11.12 -11.12 17.73
C LYS A 463 -10.79 -11.97 18.95
N GLY A 464 -10.49 -13.24 18.72
CA GLY A 464 -9.98 -14.16 19.73
C GLY A 464 -9.29 -15.35 19.08
N LYS A 465 -8.52 -16.12 19.85
CA LYS A 465 -7.78 -17.28 19.38
C LYS A 465 -8.47 -18.58 19.77
N VAL A 466 -8.61 -19.47 18.79
CA VAL A 466 -8.94 -20.87 18.96
C VAL A 466 -7.66 -21.65 19.25
N ASP A 467 -7.67 -22.47 20.30
CA ASP A 467 -6.51 -23.24 20.79
C ASP A 467 -6.53 -24.73 20.43
N PHE A 468 -7.51 -25.15 19.61
CA PHE A 468 -7.64 -26.52 19.11
C PHE A 468 -7.49 -26.60 17.59
N ASP A 469 -7.15 -27.80 17.11
CA ASP A 469 -7.08 -28.14 15.69
C ASP A 469 -8.27 -29.02 15.29
N ILE A 470 -8.58 -29.06 13.99
CA ILE A 470 -9.57 -29.96 13.39
C ILE A 470 -8.86 -30.89 12.42
N ASP A 471 -9.08 -32.21 12.56
CA ASP A 471 -8.68 -33.19 11.55
C ASP A 471 -9.81 -33.38 10.53
N LEU A 472 -9.56 -32.95 9.29
CA LEU A 472 -10.53 -33.06 8.20
C LEU A 472 -10.94 -34.50 7.88
N THR A 473 -10.13 -35.50 8.26
CA THR A 473 -10.44 -36.92 8.03
C THR A 473 -11.46 -37.50 9.01
N GLU A 474 -11.70 -36.81 10.13
CA GLU A 474 -12.67 -37.20 11.15
C GLU A 474 -14.05 -36.57 10.91
N LEU A 475 -14.19 -35.69 9.91
CA LEU A 475 -15.43 -34.99 9.61
C LEU A 475 -16.43 -35.89 8.87
N GLU A 476 -17.65 -35.99 9.40
CA GLU A 476 -18.77 -36.61 8.69
C GLU A 476 -19.29 -35.67 7.59
N MET A 477 -18.86 -35.91 6.35
CA MET A 477 -19.28 -35.12 5.20
C MET A 477 -20.63 -35.60 4.65
N PRO A 478 -21.66 -34.74 4.59
CA PRO A 478 -22.94 -35.12 3.99
C PRO A 478 -22.79 -35.38 2.48
N GLU A 479 -23.62 -36.28 1.93
CA GLU A 479 -23.65 -36.55 0.49
C GLU A 479 -24.08 -35.28 -0.27
N VAL A 480 -23.33 -34.92 -1.32
CA VAL A 480 -23.63 -33.77 -2.16
C VAL A 480 -24.87 -34.09 -2.99
N GLN A 481 -25.99 -33.42 -2.70
CA GLN A 481 -27.19 -33.53 -3.52
C GLN A 481 -26.98 -32.74 -4.82
N GLU A 482 -26.92 -33.44 -5.95
CA GLU A 482 -26.91 -32.82 -7.28
C GLU A 482 -28.28 -32.19 -7.55
N ASN A 483 -28.36 -30.87 -7.41
CA ASN A 483 -29.56 -30.12 -7.77
C ASN A 483 -29.52 -29.77 -9.26
N LEU A 484 -30.67 -29.94 -9.94
CA LEU A 484 -30.85 -29.43 -11.29
C LEU A 484 -30.73 -27.89 -11.28
N SER A 485 -30.00 -27.35 -12.24
CA SER A 485 -29.96 -25.91 -12.46
C SER A 485 -31.33 -25.39 -12.95
N GLU A 486 -31.59 -24.11 -12.71
CA GLU A 486 -32.81 -23.45 -13.19
C GLU A 486 -32.98 -23.63 -14.72
N LYS A 487 -31.88 -23.58 -15.47
CA LYS A 487 -31.90 -23.79 -16.90
C LYS A 487 -32.30 -25.22 -17.27
N GLU A 488 -31.74 -26.23 -16.62
CA GLU A 488 -32.10 -27.63 -16.87
C GLU A 488 -33.58 -27.89 -16.58
N ILE A 489 -34.10 -27.31 -15.49
CA ILE A 489 -35.53 -27.40 -15.16
C ILE A 489 -36.37 -26.71 -16.26
N ARG A 490 -36.00 -25.48 -16.66
CA ARG A 490 -36.72 -24.74 -17.71
C ARG A 490 -36.69 -25.47 -19.06
N ASP A 491 -35.54 -25.98 -19.47
CA ASP A 491 -35.35 -26.71 -20.72
C ASP A 491 -36.15 -28.02 -20.71
N ALA A 492 -36.18 -28.74 -19.58
CA ALA A 492 -36.96 -29.96 -19.42
C ALA A 492 -38.48 -29.71 -19.52
N ILE A 493 -38.99 -28.68 -18.82
CA ILE A 493 -40.42 -28.31 -18.88
C ILE A 493 -40.81 -27.78 -20.27
N GLN A 494 -39.89 -27.12 -20.98
CA GLN A 494 -40.12 -26.70 -22.36
C GLN A 494 -40.16 -27.88 -23.33
N ALA A 495 -39.29 -28.88 -23.14
CA ALA A 495 -39.24 -30.08 -23.97
C ALA A 495 -40.45 -30.99 -23.73
N GLU A 496 -40.90 -31.12 -22.48
CA GLU A 496 -42.07 -31.90 -22.08
C GLU A 496 -43.01 -31.05 -21.21
N PRO A 497 -43.98 -30.35 -21.83
CA PRO A 497 -44.87 -29.44 -21.12
C PRO A 497 -45.64 -30.12 -19.98
N MET A 498 -45.41 -29.66 -18.76
CA MET A 498 -46.13 -30.09 -17.57
C MET A 498 -47.24 -29.09 -17.23
N THR A 499 -48.49 -29.57 -17.15
CA THR A 499 -49.63 -28.76 -16.66
C THR A 499 -49.94 -29.13 -15.22
N VAL A 500 -49.97 -28.14 -14.33
CA VAL A 500 -50.30 -28.32 -12.91
C VAL A 500 -51.61 -27.61 -12.60
N VAL A 501 -52.51 -28.29 -11.89
CA VAL A 501 -53.73 -27.69 -11.29
C VAL A 501 -53.50 -27.63 -9.79
N ALA A 502 -53.58 -26.44 -9.21
CA ALA A 502 -53.38 -26.26 -7.77
C ALA A 502 -54.50 -25.41 -7.16
N ALA A 503 -54.87 -25.73 -5.91
CA ALA A 503 -55.90 -25.04 -5.14
C ALA A 503 -55.58 -25.10 -3.63
N THR A 504 -55.94 -24.06 -2.88
CA THR A 504 -56.09 -24.16 -1.43
C THR A 504 -57.43 -24.85 -1.17
N VAL A 505 -57.42 -25.95 -0.41
CA VAL A 505 -58.54 -26.91 -0.38
C VAL A 505 -59.39 -26.80 0.89
N GLY A 506 -60.65 -27.25 0.81
CA GLY A 506 -61.59 -27.19 1.93
C GLY A 506 -62.25 -25.82 2.05
N GLU A 507 -62.33 -25.31 3.29
CA GLU A 507 -62.77 -23.94 3.60
C GLU A 507 -61.57 -23.03 3.94
N ASP A 508 -60.36 -23.47 3.60
CA ASP A 508 -59.14 -22.72 3.87
C ASP A 508 -58.94 -21.61 2.82
N GLU A 509 -59.16 -20.37 3.24
CA GLU A 509 -59.02 -19.17 2.40
C GLU A 509 -57.57 -18.63 2.33
N HIS A 510 -56.59 -19.27 2.99
CA HIS A 510 -55.19 -18.82 2.99
C HIS A 510 -54.50 -19.13 1.65
N SER A 511 -54.86 -18.39 0.60
CA SER A 511 -54.36 -18.59 -0.77
C SER A 511 -52.95 -18.10 -1.06
N VAL A 512 -52.31 -17.41 -0.10
CA VAL A 512 -51.02 -16.74 -0.33
C VAL A 512 -49.90 -17.74 -0.59
N GLY A 513 -49.74 -18.77 0.24
CA GLY A 513 -48.64 -19.73 0.10
C GLY A 513 -48.66 -20.50 -1.22
N LEU A 514 -49.84 -20.78 -1.76
CA LEU A 514 -49.95 -21.45 -3.06
C LEU A 514 -49.52 -20.55 -4.21
N LYS A 515 -49.83 -19.25 -4.15
CA LYS A 515 -49.48 -18.31 -5.22
C LYS A 515 -47.99 -17.95 -5.25
N GLU A 516 -47.30 -18.03 -4.13
CA GLU A 516 -45.84 -17.80 -4.07
C GLU A 516 -45.01 -18.94 -4.68
N THR A 517 -45.62 -20.10 -4.93
CA THR A 517 -44.93 -21.32 -5.40
C THR A 517 -45.38 -21.78 -6.79
N LEU A 518 -46.35 -21.08 -7.41
CA LEU A 518 -46.78 -21.25 -8.81
C LEU A 518 -46.07 -20.23 -9.70
#